data_AF-A0A450X8S6-F1
#
_entry.id   AF-A0A450X8S6-F1
#
_cell.length_a   1.000
_cell.length_b   1.000
_cell.length_c   1.000
_cell.angle_alpha   90.00
_cell.angle_beta   90.00
_cell.angle_gamma   90.00
#
_symmetry.space_group_name_H-M   'P 1'
#
loop_
_entity.id
_entity.type
_entity.pdbx_description
1 polymer ?
#
loop_
_entity_poly.entity_id
_entity_poly.type
_entity_poly.pdbx_seq_one_letter_code
_entity_poly.pdbx_strand_id
1 'polypeptide(L)' 'MELEPLYRCVAALDVHQAKPTGYVVYEDEAGEPRMELREFGSFKRDRKAMAESDWRWWSVIFTENRRER' A
#
# COMPACT_ATOMS: atom_id res chain seq x y z
N MET A 1 5.37 13.12 -23.85
CA MET A 1 4.37 12.04 -23.77
C MET A 1 3.88 12.05 -22.35
N GLU A 2 2.61 12.40 -22.14
CA GLU A 2 1.97 12.32 -20.83
C GLU A 2 1.38 10.91 -20.72
N LEU A 3 1.81 10.17 -19.70
CA LEU A 3 1.29 8.84 -19.41
C LEU A 3 0.06 9.02 -18.53
N GLU A 4 -1.13 8.70 -19.03
CA GLU A 4 -2.35 8.71 -18.22
C GLU A 4 -2.27 7.56 -17.19
N PRO A 5 -2.34 7.84 -15.88
CA PRO A 5 -2.31 6.81 -14.86
C PRO A 5 -3.57 5.93 -14.98
N LEU A 6 -3.38 4.62 -15.16
CA LEU A 6 -4.49 3.65 -15.24
C LEU A 6 -5.21 3.46 -13.90
N TYR A 7 -4.52 3.71 -12.78
CA TYR A 7 -5.05 3.54 -11.43
C TYR A 7 -4.54 4.67 -10.54
N ARG A 8 -5.45 5.29 -9.78
CA ARG A 8 -5.12 6.33 -8.80
C ARG A 8 -4.41 5.81 -7.56
N CYS A 9 -4.52 4.50 -7.30
CA CYS A 9 -3.87 3.83 -6.18
C CYS A 9 -3.49 2.41 -6.57
N VAL A 10 -2.23 2.03 -6.32
CA VAL A 10 -1.68 0.71 -6.57
C VAL A 10 -0.94 0.25 -5.32
N ALA A 11 -1.22 -0.97 -4.89
CA ALA A 11 -0.50 -1.63 -3.81
C ALA A 11 0.21 -2.89 -4.30
N ALA A 12 1.43 -3.10 -3.82
CA ALA A 12 2.20 -4.30 -4.03
C ALA A 12 2.70 -4.85 -2.69
N LEU A 13 2.80 -6.17 -2.61
CA LEU A 13 3.39 -6.87 -1.48
C LEU A 13 4.47 -7.79 -2.02
N ASP A 14 5.72 -7.52 -1.65
CA ASP A 14 6.84 -8.41 -1.88
C ASP A 14 7.09 -9.27 -0.63
N VAL A 15 7.47 -10.52 -0.83
CA VAL A 15 7.86 -11.41 0.27
C VAL A 15 9.17 -12.09 -0.10
N HIS A 16 10.27 -11.51 0.36
CA HIS A 16 11.61 -12.04 0.15
C HIS A 16 12.18 -12.60 1.46
N GLN A 17 12.64 -13.86 1.47
CA GLN A 17 13.25 -14.50 2.64
C GLN A 17 12.43 -14.37 3.94
N ALA A 18 11.11 -14.56 3.86
CA ALA A 18 10.16 -14.42 4.96
C ALA A 18 10.03 -13.01 5.57
N LYS A 19 10.56 -11.98 4.90
CA LYS A 19 10.34 -10.57 5.22
C LYS A 19 9.30 -10.00 4.25
N PRO A 20 8.09 -9.69 4.71
CA PRO A 20 7.11 -8.98 3.91
C PRO A 20 7.51 -7.52 3.75
N THR A 21 7.35 -6.99 2.55
CA THR A 21 7.55 -5.57 2.24
C THR A 21 6.34 -5.07 1.48
N GLY A 22 5.61 -4.15 2.09
CA GLY A 22 4.47 -3.48 1.50
C GLY A 22 4.88 -2.21 0.77
N TYR A 23 4.25 -1.97 -0.38
CA TYR A 23 4.46 -0.79 -1.19
C TYR A 23 3.12 -0.24 -1.67
N VAL A 24 2.87 1.05 -1.49
CA VAL A 24 1.67 1.72 -1.97
C VAL A 24 2.06 2.99 -2.71
N VAL A 25 1.49 3.16 -3.89
CA VAL A 25 1.55 4.41 -4.66
C VAL A 25 0.12 4.90 -4.83
N TYR A 26 -0.14 6.15 -4.50
CA TYR A 26 -1.46 6.76 -4.64
C TYR A 26 -1.37 8.24 -4.97
N GLU A 27 -2.36 8.80 -5.63
CA GLU A 27 -2.53 10.26 -5.74
C GLU A 27 -3.16 10.78 -4.44
N ASP A 28 -2.58 11.83 -3.85
CA ASP A 28 -3.16 12.50 -2.69
C ASP A 28 -4.29 13.48 -3.08
N GLU A 29 -4.90 14.15 -2.09
CA GLU A 29 -6.00 15.09 -2.32
C GLU A 29 -5.61 16.29 -3.20
N ALA A 30 -4.31 16.57 -3.35
CA ALA A 30 -3.80 17.61 -4.24
C ALA A 30 -3.51 17.08 -5.67
N GLY A 31 -3.74 15.79 -5.92
CA GLY A 31 -3.40 15.12 -7.18
C GLY A 31 -1.92 14.81 -7.32
N GLU A 32 -1.14 14.88 -6.22
CA GLU A 32 0.29 14.62 -6.25
C GLU A 32 0.57 13.14 -5.93
N PRO A 33 1.49 12.48 -6.67
CA PRO A 33 1.82 11.09 -6.41
C PRO A 33 2.57 10.94 -5.08
N ARG A 34 2.05 10.09 -4.21
CA ARG A 34 2.64 9.65 -2.96
C ARG A 34 3.07 8.19 -3.04
N MET A 35 4.15 7.90 -2.32
CA MET A 35 4.78 6.60 -2.26
C MET A 35 5.05 6.26 -0.80
N GLU A 36 4.52 5.12 -0.35
CA GLU A 36 4.75 4.59 0.98
C GLU A 36 5.32 3.18 0.90
N LEU A 37 6.53 3.02 1.44
CA LEU A 37 7.20 1.73 1.60
C LEU A 37 7.19 1.35 3.09
N ARG A 38 6.83 0.11 3.38
CA ARG A 38 6.88 -0.43 4.74
C ARG A 38 7.48 -1.83 4.74
N GLU A 39 8.54 -1.98 5.52
CA GLU A 39 9.18 -3.27 5.74
C GLU A 39 8.64 -3.88 7.03
N PHE A 40 8.27 -5.16 6.96
CA PHE A 40 7.88 -5.93 8.12
C PHE A 40 9.02 -6.88 8.51
N GLY A 41 9.18 -7.09 9.82
CA GLY A 41 10.16 -8.04 10.32
C GLY A 41 9.86 -9.48 9.88
N SER A 42 10.85 -10.36 10.01
CA SER A 42 10.76 -11.76 9.57
C SER A 42 10.03 -12.69 10.56
N PHE A 43 9.66 -12.20 11.75
CA PHE A 43 9.04 -13.04 12.76
C PHE A 43 7.54 -13.18 12.56
N LYS A 44 6.97 -14.30 13.04
CA LYS A 44 5.51 -14.54 13.00
C LYS A 44 4.70 -13.40 13.63
N ARG A 45 5.22 -12.75 14.68
CA ARG A 45 4.57 -11.59 15.33
C ARG A 45 4.47 -10.38 14.40
N ASP A 46 5.43 -10.21 13.48
CA ASP A 46 5.48 -9.07 12.58
C ASP A 46 4.44 -9.24 11.45
N ARG A 47 4.19 -10.48 11.01
CA ARG A 47 3.07 -10.81 10.12
C ARG A 47 1.71 -10.59 10.76
N LYS A 48 1.59 -10.88 12.05
CA LYS A 48 0.38 -10.59 12.82
C LYS A 48 0.18 -9.08 12.98
N ALA A 49 1.25 -8.33 13.27
CA ALA A 49 1.22 -6.87 13.30
C ALA A 49 0.86 -6.26 11.94
N MET A 50 1.32 -6.81 10.81
CA MET A 50 0.89 -6.40 9.47
C MET A 50 -0.61 -6.57 9.25
N ALA A 51 -1.19 -7.68 9.73
CA ALA A 51 -2.61 -7.96 9.59
C ALA A 51 -3.49 -7.16 10.56
N GLU A 52 -3.03 -6.92 11.79
CA GLU A 52 -3.83 -6.32 12.86
C GLU A 52 -3.62 -4.80 13.02
N SER A 53 -2.39 -4.32 12.88
CA SER A 53 -2.02 -2.96 13.31
C SER A 53 -2.18 -1.90 12.22
N ASP A 54 -2.33 -2.30 10.96
CA ASP A 54 -2.15 -1.40 9.82
C ASP A 54 -3.42 -1.15 9.00
N TRP A 55 -4.59 -1.26 9.62
CA TRP A 55 -5.87 -0.99 8.97
C TRP A 55 -5.92 0.39 8.30
N ARG A 56 -5.24 1.40 8.89
CA ARG A 56 -5.18 2.77 8.36
C ARG A 56 -4.32 2.84 7.10
N TRP A 57 -3.26 2.05 7.01
CA TRP A 57 -2.42 1.95 5.82
C TRP A 57 -3.12 1.16 4.70
N TRP A 58 -3.75 0.04 5.06
CA TRP A 58 -4.65 -0.68 4.15
C TRP A 58 -5.84 0.17 3.70
N SER A 59 -6.32 1.11 4.53
CA SER A 59 -7.42 1.99 4.17
C SER A 59 -7.09 2.92 3.00
N VAL A 60 -5.83 3.30 2.79
CA VAL A 60 -5.41 4.06 1.59
C VAL A 60 -5.65 3.23 0.32
N ILE A 61 -5.47 1.91 0.40
CA ILE A 61 -5.69 0.97 -0.71
C ILE A 61 -7.18 0.71 -0.92
N PHE A 62 -7.95 0.52 0.16
CA PHE A 62 -9.35 0.12 0.11
C PHE A 62 -10.37 1.27 0.05
N THR A 63 -10.01 2.49 0.46
CA THR A 63 -10.91 3.66 0.47
C THR A 63 -10.93 4.36 -0.88
N GLU A 64 -9.76 4.52 -1.52
CA GLU A 64 -9.63 5.11 -2.86
C GLU A 64 -10.37 4.24 -3.90
N ASN A 65 -10.18 2.92 -3.85
CA ASN A 65 -10.85 1.95 -4.73
C ASN A 65 -12.38 1.86 -4.53
N ARG A 66 -12.92 2.39 -3.41
CA ARG A 66 -14.37 2.36 -3.14
C ARG A 66 -15.13 3.56 -3.68
N ARG A 67 -14.46 4.69 -3.97
CA ARG A 67 -15.09 5.88 -4.57
C ARG A 67 -15.45 5.67 -6.05
N GLU A 68 -14.92 4.63 -6.69
CA GLU A 68 -15.17 4.30 -8.10
C GLU A 68 -16.27 3.22 -8.30
N ARG A 69 -17.07 2.90 -7.28
CA ARG A 69 -18.24 2.02 -7.41
C ARG A 69 -19.55 2.69 -7.02
#